data_AF-A0A2X0L2H9-F1
#
_entry.id   AF-A0A2X0L2H9-F1
#
_cell.length_a   1.000
_cell.length_b   1.000
_cell.length_c   1.000
_cell.angle_alpha   90.00
_cell.angle_beta   90.00
_cell.angle_gamma   90.00
#
_symmetry.space_group_name_H-M   'P 1'
#
loop_
_entity.id
_entity.type
_entity.pdbx_description
1 polymer ?
#
loop_
_entity_poly.entity_id
_entity_poly.type
_entity_poly.pdbx_seq_one_letter_code
_entity_poly.pdbx_strand_id
1 'polypeptide(L)'
;MTSTSNTAEHSLRLVDRLCQLRAVPPHLPLFTVDSTKLEPSSLPYHYAGTPREYHLSQPSSSHAGPIIAASPWVPPPMIPHLMRNKRDSAIATKYLPGTAVTNMEAMLHTFVTAILPIEMFGDYQYDPQGIGHDVPYFETMPSSQSRAPANRGRLTRKVLLSTQIHLDFEDWAVALEFFASPQGSESAALLGQSLDLDWSVLTSDEKADNATRALYDQTIRRHAIHHLLENGKLIPDCEETWRSIGHPWSVADTISNLEGILRSSTIPPPTLINHYVVVPVSGSGRRTLSMEFLLNTYISTLVNELSVLEACGSAYVYTYDPPSIFARQLGLPDGPRLLNLVWTLALLHVIVRNQDGGRGLTYMKVLAFNDYAHLGIVEMLDQALRGAGKVTPKVVKRSQLFGSDRGRLDTRLLAQLVPPLLGQELRLALVIHNNSDAFGQNIETESRGGSMDGAIGERSSAAAGLRRDRKNLFESVV
;
A
#
# COMPACT_ATOMS: atom_id res chain seq x y z
N MET A 1 16.63 53.47 4.11
CA MET A 1 16.57 52.91 5.47
C MET A 1 15.11 52.98 5.88
N THR A 2 14.30 51.93 6.02
CA THR A 2 14.53 50.49 6.29
C THR A 2 13.32 49.67 5.80
N SER A 3 13.59 48.80 4.83
CA SER A 3 13.18 47.39 4.75
C SER A 3 11.77 46.97 5.22
N THR A 4 10.86 46.89 4.26
CA THR A 4 9.75 45.92 4.28
C THR A 4 10.28 44.56 3.84
N SER A 5 10.66 43.71 4.79
CA SER A 5 10.92 42.29 4.54
C SER A 5 9.57 41.58 4.33
N ASN A 6 9.09 41.59 3.09
CA ASN A 6 8.11 40.62 2.63
C ASN A 6 8.82 39.26 2.58
N THR A 7 8.71 38.49 3.65
CA THR A 7 8.93 37.04 3.60
C THR A 7 7.79 36.44 2.80
N ALA A 8 7.98 36.34 1.48
CA ALA A 8 7.21 35.43 0.66
C ALA A 8 7.52 34.01 1.14
N GLU A 9 6.67 33.45 1.99
CA GLU A 9 6.55 32.00 2.08
C GLU A 9 6.18 31.50 0.68
N HIS A 10 7.14 30.93 -0.03
CA HIS A 10 6.87 30.18 -1.24
C HIS A 10 5.87 29.07 -0.86
N SER A 11 4.60 29.25 -1.26
CA SER A 11 3.60 28.20 -1.15
C SER A 11 4.15 26.95 -1.84
N LEU A 12 4.49 25.94 -1.05
CA LEU A 12 4.97 24.66 -1.56
C LEU A 12 3.90 24.06 -2.48
N ARG A 13 4.30 23.51 -3.63
CA ARG A 13 3.39 22.78 -4.53
C ARG A 13 2.70 21.66 -3.75
N LEU A 14 1.50 21.27 -4.15
CA LEU A 14 0.75 20.18 -3.49
C LEU A 14 1.59 18.91 -3.38
N VAL A 15 2.24 18.51 -4.48
CA VAL A 15 3.11 17.30 -4.50
C VAL A 15 4.22 17.37 -3.46
N ASP A 16 4.82 18.55 -3.24
CA ASP A 16 5.90 18.74 -2.27
C ASP A 16 5.41 18.65 -0.82
N ARG A 17 4.13 19.00 -0.58
CA ARG A 17 3.48 18.85 0.73
C ARG A 17 3.08 17.39 0.96
N LEU A 18 2.51 16.74 -0.04
CA LEU A 18 2.08 15.34 0.04
C LEU A 18 3.25 14.39 0.27
N CYS A 19 4.43 14.68 -0.29
CA CYS A 19 5.61 13.83 -0.14
C CYS A 19 6.25 13.85 1.25
N GLN A 20 5.91 14.79 2.13
CA GLN A 20 6.58 14.91 3.43
C GLN A 20 6.17 13.79 4.38
N LEU A 21 7.15 13.10 4.96
CA LEU A 21 6.87 12.14 6.02
C LEU A 21 6.26 12.85 7.23
N ARG A 22 5.20 12.26 7.75
CA ARG A 22 4.41 12.80 8.84
C ARG A 22 5.12 12.56 10.15
N ALA A 23 4.92 13.50 11.07
CA ALA A 23 5.36 13.31 12.43
C ALA A 23 4.48 12.24 13.09
N VAL A 24 5.12 11.16 13.53
CA VAL A 24 4.47 10.13 14.32
C VAL A 24 4.71 10.43 15.80
N PRO A 25 3.69 10.34 16.67
CA PRO A 25 3.85 10.66 18.08
C PRO A 25 4.92 9.78 18.76
N PRO A 26 5.83 10.35 19.57
CA PRO A 26 6.94 9.61 20.17
C PRO A 26 6.54 8.57 21.22
N HIS A 27 5.26 8.59 21.65
CA HIS A 27 4.73 7.62 22.61
C HIS A 27 4.24 6.33 21.94
N LEU A 28 4.24 6.25 20.61
CA LEU A 28 3.87 5.02 19.92
C LEU A 28 4.93 3.92 20.14
N PRO A 29 4.49 2.65 20.21
CA PRO A 29 5.40 1.55 20.44
C PRO A 29 6.36 1.38 19.26
N LEU A 30 7.65 1.26 19.57
CA LEU A 30 8.65 0.86 18.58
C LEU A 30 8.46 -0.62 18.22
N PHE A 31 8.55 -0.92 16.94
CA PHE A 31 8.55 -2.28 16.44
C PHE A 31 9.88 -2.96 16.76
N THR A 32 9.82 -3.95 17.65
CA THR A 32 10.99 -4.80 17.95
C THR A 32 10.93 -6.07 17.09
N VAL A 33 11.37 -5.98 15.84
CA VAL A 33 11.33 -7.07 14.85
C VAL A 33 12.74 -7.38 14.34
N ASP A 34 13.12 -8.65 14.39
CA ASP A 34 14.33 -9.17 13.74
C ASP A 34 13.94 -10.33 12.82
N SER A 35 13.76 -10.02 11.54
CA SER A 35 13.39 -10.98 10.52
C SER A 35 14.58 -11.81 10.04
N THR A 36 15.80 -11.58 10.53
CA THR A 36 16.98 -12.36 10.11
C THR A 36 17.09 -13.70 10.83
N LYS A 37 16.31 -13.91 11.89
CA LYS A 37 16.35 -15.10 12.74
C LYS A 37 15.01 -15.84 12.72
N LEU A 38 15.07 -17.14 12.96
CA LEU A 38 13.90 -17.95 13.31
C LEU A 38 13.85 -18.10 14.83
N GLU A 39 12.67 -17.95 15.40
CA GLU A 39 12.44 -18.02 16.84
C GLU A 39 11.39 -19.11 17.16
N PRO A 40 11.41 -19.69 18.38
CA PRO A 40 10.31 -20.52 18.85
C PRO A 40 9.00 -19.71 18.90
N SER A 41 7.94 -20.24 18.29
CA SER A 41 6.61 -19.63 18.30
C SER A 41 5.89 -19.86 19.64
N SER A 42 4.94 -18.96 19.91
CA SER A 42 3.91 -19.12 20.94
C SER A 42 2.92 -20.28 20.69
N LEU A 43 2.81 -20.77 19.44
CA LEU A 43 1.93 -21.89 19.08
C LEU A 43 2.46 -23.23 19.61
N PRO A 44 1.69 -23.97 20.44
CA PRO A 44 2.11 -25.26 20.95
C PRO A 44 2.37 -26.27 19.83
N TYR A 45 3.43 -27.08 19.97
CA TYR A 45 3.82 -28.09 18.99
C TYR A 45 2.67 -29.03 18.59
N HIS A 46 1.91 -29.48 19.60
CA HIS A 46 0.83 -30.45 19.46
C HIS A 46 -0.51 -29.82 19.06
N TYR A 47 -0.56 -28.50 18.80
CA TYR A 47 -1.80 -27.87 18.35
C TYR A 47 -2.18 -28.38 16.96
N ALA A 48 -3.37 -28.98 16.86
CA ALA A 48 -3.84 -29.65 15.65
C ALA A 48 -4.43 -28.69 14.61
N GLY A 49 -4.85 -27.49 15.02
CA GLY A 49 -5.45 -26.48 14.13
C GLY A 49 -4.43 -25.58 13.42
N THR A 50 -4.96 -24.56 12.74
CA THR A 50 -4.14 -23.53 12.06
C THR A 50 -3.60 -22.48 13.04
N PRO A 51 -2.45 -21.83 12.76
CA PRO A 51 -1.97 -20.69 13.53
C PRO A 51 -3.03 -19.61 13.76
N ARG A 52 -3.81 -19.31 12.72
CA ARG A 52 -4.96 -18.41 12.80
C ARG A 52 -5.94 -18.80 13.89
N GLU A 53 -6.44 -20.03 13.87
CA GLU A 53 -7.42 -20.51 14.86
C GLU A 53 -6.87 -20.39 16.28
N TYR A 54 -5.60 -20.77 16.48
CA TYR A 54 -4.97 -20.65 17.78
C TYR A 54 -4.94 -19.19 18.25
N HIS A 55 -4.40 -18.28 17.43
CA HIS A 55 -4.27 -16.89 17.83
C HIS A 55 -5.62 -16.17 17.99
N LEU A 56 -6.62 -16.50 17.16
CA LEU A 56 -7.98 -15.96 17.31
C LEU A 56 -8.67 -16.45 18.58
N SER A 57 -8.34 -17.66 19.07
CA SER A 57 -8.86 -18.20 20.34
C SER A 57 -8.26 -17.54 21.58
N GLN A 58 -7.14 -16.82 21.44
CA GLN A 58 -6.52 -16.11 22.56
C GLN A 58 -7.24 -14.77 22.84
N PRO A 59 -7.17 -14.24 24.07
CA PRO A 59 -7.68 -12.90 24.37
C PRO A 59 -7.03 -11.85 23.46
N SER A 60 -7.79 -10.91 22.91
CA SER A 60 -7.22 -9.90 21.99
C SER A 60 -6.11 -9.03 22.62
N SER A 61 -6.06 -8.94 23.95
CA SER A 61 -4.96 -8.30 24.69
C SER A 61 -3.64 -9.06 24.62
N SER A 62 -3.60 -10.32 24.17
CA SER A 62 -2.36 -11.08 23.97
C SER A 62 -1.57 -10.64 22.75
N HIS A 63 -2.14 -9.79 21.89
CA HIS A 63 -1.51 -9.29 20.68
C HIS A 63 -1.43 -7.76 20.73
N ALA A 64 -0.32 -7.20 20.27
CA ALA A 64 -0.24 -5.75 20.07
C ALA A 64 -1.31 -5.28 19.07
N GLY A 65 -1.88 -4.10 19.31
CA GLY A 65 -2.72 -3.40 18.32
C GLY A 65 -1.87 -2.95 17.12
N PRO A 66 -2.48 -2.74 15.95
CA PRO A 66 -1.78 -2.12 14.84
C PRO A 66 -1.59 -0.62 15.09
N ILE A 67 -0.58 -0.05 14.44
CA ILE A 67 -0.52 1.39 14.20
C ILE A 67 -1.26 1.63 12.88
N ILE A 68 -2.32 2.42 12.90
CA ILE A 68 -3.11 2.77 11.72
C ILE A 68 -2.67 4.15 11.25
N ALA A 69 -1.97 4.20 10.12
CA ALA A 69 -1.66 5.44 9.43
C ALA A 69 -2.78 5.83 8.48
N ALA A 70 -3.36 7.02 8.65
CA ALA A 70 -4.40 7.53 7.78
C ALA A 70 -3.99 8.90 7.21
N SER A 71 -4.36 9.17 5.96
CA SER A 71 -4.16 10.52 5.43
C SER A 71 -4.96 11.56 6.25
N PRO A 72 -4.42 12.75 6.59
CA PRO A 72 -5.08 13.70 7.49
C PRO A 72 -6.44 14.19 7.00
N TRP A 73 -6.69 14.05 5.71
CA TRP A 73 -7.95 14.41 5.07
C TRP A 73 -8.94 13.26 5.03
N VAL A 74 -8.57 12.02 5.37
CA VAL A 74 -9.54 10.94 5.57
C VAL A 74 -10.37 11.27 6.82
N PRO A 75 -11.71 11.34 6.73
CA PRO A 75 -12.53 11.70 7.88
C PRO A 75 -12.30 10.74 9.06
N PRO A 76 -12.17 11.24 10.30
CA PRO A 76 -12.04 10.38 11.48
C PRO A 76 -13.09 9.26 11.60
N PRO A 77 -14.40 9.46 11.30
CA PRO A 77 -15.38 8.36 11.34
C PRO A 77 -15.21 7.33 10.22
N MET A 78 -14.53 7.68 9.11
CA MET A 78 -14.27 6.78 8.00
C MET A 78 -13.25 5.70 8.38
N ILE A 79 -12.23 6.03 9.17
CA ILE A 79 -11.18 5.10 9.59
C ILE A 79 -11.76 3.85 10.30
N PRO A 80 -12.56 3.98 11.38
CA PRO A 80 -13.13 2.82 12.04
C PRO A 80 -14.18 2.10 11.19
N HIS A 81 -14.91 2.80 10.33
CA HIS A 81 -15.84 2.19 9.38
C HIS A 81 -15.10 1.23 8.44
N LEU A 82 -14.05 1.72 7.77
CA LEU A 82 -13.28 0.92 6.81
C LEU A 82 -12.56 -0.26 7.47
N MET A 83 -12.02 -0.04 8.67
CA MET A 83 -11.28 -1.09 9.39
C MET A 83 -12.18 -2.17 9.99
N ARG A 84 -13.44 -1.86 10.34
CA ARG A 84 -14.40 -2.82 10.91
C ARG A 84 -15.30 -3.51 9.89
N ASN A 85 -15.64 -2.82 8.80
CA ASN A 85 -16.62 -3.30 7.81
C ASN A 85 -15.99 -3.91 6.56
N LYS A 86 -14.75 -4.38 6.70
CA LYS A 86 -14.01 -5.19 5.71
C LYS A 86 -14.85 -6.36 5.18
N ARG A 87 -14.52 -6.86 3.99
CA ARG A 87 -15.23 -8.00 3.38
C ARG A 87 -14.69 -9.33 3.88
N ASP A 88 -15.57 -10.32 4.03
CA ASP A 88 -15.17 -11.67 4.46
C ASP A 88 -14.59 -12.51 3.31
N SER A 89 -14.84 -12.13 2.05
CA SER A 89 -14.32 -12.81 0.87
C SER A 89 -14.09 -11.87 -0.31
N ALA A 90 -12.97 -12.09 -1.00
CA ALA A 90 -12.62 -11.49 -2.27
C ALA A 90 -13.60 -11.84 -3.39
N ILE A 91 -13.96 -13.11 -3.53
CA ILE A 91 -14.60 -13.60 -4.76
C ILE A 91 -16.13 -13.62 -4.54
N ALA A 92 -16.87 -13.08 -5.51
CA ALA A 92 -18.34 -13.06 -5.61
C ALA A 92 -19.14 -12.05 -4.76
N THR A 93 -18.55 -11.33 -3.78
CA THR A 93 -19.34 -10.44 -2.89
C THR A 93 -18.99 -8.96 -2.90
N LYS A 94 -17.85 -8.55 -3.49
CA LYS A 94 -17.32 -7.17 -3.39
C LYS A 94 -18.32 -6.10 -3.86
N TYR A 95 -19.08 -6.39 -4.92
CA TYR A 95 -19.97 -5.45 -5.61
C TYR A 95 -21.46 -5.68 -5.33
N LEU A 96 -21.81 -6.55 -4.37
CA LEU A 96 -23.22 -6.84 -4.11
C LEU A 96 -23.93 -5.61 -3.49
N PRO A 97 -25.26 -5.45 -3.71
CA PRO A 97 -26.06 -4.46 -2.99
C PRO A 97 -26.12 -4.74 -1.47
N GLY A 98 -26.44 -3.72 -0.66
CA GLY A 98 -26.56 -3.85 0.80
C GLY A 98 -25.21 -3.92 1.54
N THR A 99 -24.15 -3.55 0.85
CA THR A 99 -22.77 -3.62 1.31
C THR A 99 -22.43 -2.41 2.18
N ALA A 100 -21.86 -2.65 3.37
CA ALA A 100 -21.49 -1.57 4.31
C ALA A 100 -20.46 -0.58 3.74
N VAL A 101 -19.47 -1.07 2.99
CA VAL A 101 -18.46 -0.25 2.30
C VAL A 101 -18.89 -0.05 0.84
N THR A 102 -19.04 1.22 0.41
CA THR A 102 -19.29 1.59 -0.99
C THR A 102 -18.00 1.58 -1.82
N ASN A 103 -18.09 1.76 -3.14
CA ASN A 103 -16.92 1.76 -4.01
C ASN A 103 -15.99 2.98 -3.77
N MET A 104 -16.56 4.17 -3.50
CA MET A 104 -15.76 5.34 -3.20
C MET A 104 -15.17 5.30 -1.78
N GLU A 105 -15.88 4.68 -0.83
CA GLU A 105 -15.30 4.35 0.48
C GLU A 105 -14.14 3.35 0.36
N ALA A 106 -14.27 2.35 -0.51
CA ALA A 106 -13.20 1.40 -0.81
C ALA A 106 -11.95 2.12 -1.37
N MET A 107 -12.15 3.12 -2.24
CA MET A 107 -11.03 3.97 -2.67
C MET A 107 -10.40 4.76 -1.52
N LEU A 108 -11.19 5.29 -0.58
CA LEU A 108 -10.64 5.94 0.61
C LEU A 108 -9.83 5.00 1.51
N HIS A 109 -10.10 3.69 1.47
CA HIS A 109 -9.34 2.69 2.22
C HIS A 109 -7.87 2.61 1.79
N THR A 110 -7.55 2.96 0.55
CA THR A 110 -6.15 3.03 0.09
C THR A 110 -5.32 4.04 0.92
N PHE A 111 -5.99 5.02 1.52
CA PHE A 111 -5.37 6.04 2.38
C PHE A 111 -5.42 5.70 3.87
N VAL A 112 -5.74 4.46 4.23
CA VAL A 112 -5.70 3.93 5.61
C VAL A 112 -4.89 2.65 5.62
N THR A 113 -3.75 2.65 6.29
CA THR A 113 -2.79 1.54 6.30
C THR A 113 -2.50 1.11 7.73
N ALA A 114 -2.79 -0.13 8.07
CA ALA A 114 -2.41 -0.71 9.35
C ALA A 114 -1.05 -1.39 9.25
N ILE A 115 -0.19 -1.13 10.23
CA ILE A 115 1.13 -1.76 10.34
C ILE A 115 1.24 -2.41 11.72
N LEU A 116 1.65 -3.67 11.75
CA LEU A 116 1.82 -4.42 12.99
C LEU A 116 2.88 -5.52 12.87
N PRO A 117 3.58 -5.85 13.98
CA PRO A 117 4.44 -7.02 14.03
C PRO A 117 3.59 -8.29 14.07
N ILE A 118 3.98 -9.30 13.28
CA ILE A 118 3.31 -10.60 13.26
C ILE A 118 4.33 -11.76 13.33
N GLU A 119 3.86 -12.90 13.82
CA GLU A 119 4.55 -14.19 13.73
C GLU A 119 4.14 -14.88 12.43
N MET A 120 5.07 -15.01 11.48
CA MET A 120 4.89 -15.81 10.25
C MET A 120 5.46 -17.21 10.47
N PHE A 121 4.68 -18.25 10.17
CA PHE A 121 5.13 -19.64 10.37
C PHE A 121 5.88 -20.23 9.17
N GLY A 122 6.08 -19.43 8.14
CA GLY A 122 6.82 -19.71 6.92
C GLY A 122 7.12 -18.42 6.17
N ASP A 123 7.89 -18.51 5.10
CA ASP A 123 8.04 -17.39 4.16
C ASP A 123 6.98 -17.54 3.04
N TYR A 124 6.32 -16.45 2.66
CA TYR A 124 5.29 -16.49 1.60
C TYR A 124 5.91 -16.86 0.25
N GLN A 125 5.19 -17.67 -0.52
CA GLN A 125 5.50 -17.98 -1.91
C GLN A 125 4.24 -18.08 -2.77
N TYR A 126 4.40 -17.88 -4.08
CA TYR A 126 3.37 -18.16 -5.07
C TYR A 126 3.77 -19.41 -5.86
N ASP A 127 2.93 -20.44 -5.81
CA ASP A 127 3.09 -21.67 -6.58
C ASP A 127 2.09 -21.68 -7.75
N PRO A 128 2.52 -21.32 -8.97
CA PRO A 128 1.65 -21.28 -10.14
C PRO A 128 1.17 -22.67 -10.61
N GLN A 129 1.82 -23.75 -10.17
CA GLN A 129 1.49 -25.13 -10.58
C GLN A 129 0.72 -25.91 -9.51
N GLY A 130 0.65 -25.38 -8.29
CA GLY A 130 -0.03 -25.98 -7.14
C GLY A 130 -1.25 -25.18 -6.68
N ILE A 131 -1.26 -24.81 -5.40
CA ILE A 131 -2.42 -24.20 -4.74
C ILE A 131 -2.52 -22.67 -4.92
N GLY A 132 -1.62 -22.05 -5.68
CA GLY A 132 -1.49 -20.59 -5.78
C GLY A 132 -0.71 -20.00 -4.61
N HIS A 133 -1.34 -19.14 -3.82
CA HIS A 133 -0.72 -18.49 -2.66
C HIS A 133 -0.46 -19.50 -1.52
N ASP A 134 0.76 -19.55 -0.99
CA ASP A 134 1.08 -20.39 0.18
C ASP A 134 2.14 -19.76 1.10
N VAL A 135 2.21 -20.28 2.32
CA VAL A 135 3.25 -20.00 3.31
C VAL A 135 3.69 -21.35 3.89
N PRO A 136 4.68 -22.04 3.26
CA PRO A 136 5.16 -23.33 3.70
C PRO A 136 5.82 -23.23 5.06
N TYR A 137 5.48 -24.13 5.97
CA TYR A 137 6.01 -24.11 7.32
C TYR A 137 7.55 -24.17 7.36
N PHE A 138 8.14 -23.39 8.27
CA PHE A 138 9.50 -23.64 8.71
C PHE A 138 9.61 -25.04 9.33
N GLU A 139 10.77 -25.67 9.16
CA GLU A 139 11.03 -26.97 9.77
C GLU A 139 10.99 -26.88 11.30
N THR A 140 10.49 -27.94 11.94
CA THR A 140 10.47 -28.04 13.41
C THR A 140 11.89 -28.23 13.94
N MET A 141 12.23 -27.59 15.06
CA MET A 141 13.56 -27.68 15.67
C MET A 141 14.02 -29.15 15.83
N PRO A 142 15.23 -29.52 15.37
CA PRO A 142 15.79 -30.85 15.58
C PRO A 142 15.86 -31.20 17.08
N SER A 143 15.59 -32.45 17.41
CA SER A 143 15.52 -32.98 18.77
C SER A 143 16.77 -32.78 19.62
N SER A 144 17.93 -32.54 19.01
CA SER A 144 19.23 -32.41 19.68
C SER A 144 19.50 -31.04 20.32
N GLN A 145 18.71 -30.00 20.01
CA GLN A 145 18.92 -28.64 20.56
C GLN A 145 17.91 -28.24 21.64
N SER A 146 16.87 -29.05 21.89
CA SER A 146 15.89 -28.75 22.95
C SER A 146 16.20 -29.54 24.23
N ARG A 147 16.61 -28.84 25.29
CA ARG A 147 16.84 -29.43 26.63
C ARG A 147 15.54 -29.85 27.34
N ALA A 148 14.36 -29.61 26.77
CA ALA A 148 13.08 -30.01 27.34
C ALA A 148 12.06 -30.46 26.27
N PRO A 149 11.34 -31.59 26.46
CA PRO A 149 10.29 -32.04 25.55
C PRO A 149 9.18 -30.99 25.33
N ALA A 150 8.93 -30.13 26.30
CA ALA A 150 7.93 -29.07 26.27
C ALA A 150 8.30 -27.85 25.40
N ASN A 151 9.58 -27.70 25.00
CA ASN A 151 10.09 -26.56 24.22
C ASN A 151 10.29 -26.86 22.73
N ARG A 152 9.68 -27.94 22.20
CA ARG A 152 9.69 -28.22 20.75
C ARG A 152 8.73 -27.29 19.99
N GLY A 153 8.84 -25.98 20.16
CA GLY A 153 7.96 -25.00 19.47
C GLY A 153 8.09 -25.10 17.95
N ARG A 154 6.99 -24.81 17.23
CA ARG A 154 7.10 -24.52 15.79
C ARG A 154 7.97 -23.28 15.61
N LEU A 155 8.79 -23.24 14.56
CA LEU A 155 9.58 -22.05 14.28
C LEU A 155 8.72 -20.98 13.61
N THR A 156 9.00 -19.73 13.92
CA THR A 156 8.39 -18.55 13.30
C THR A 156 9.46 -17.53 12.95
N ARG A 157 9.14 -16.63 12.02
CA ARG A 157 9.86 -15.40 11.74
C ARG A 157 8.98 -14.23 12.13
N LYS A 158 9.52 -13.30 12.91
CA LYS A 158 8.84 -12.02 13.13
C LYS A 158 9.02 -11.14 11.91
N VAL A 159 7.94 -10.56 11.42
CA VAL A 159 7.92 -9.62 10.29
C VAL A 159 7.00 -8.44 10.63
N LEU A 160 7.12 -7.36 9.87
CA LEU A 160 6.12 -6.29 9.86
C LEU A 160 5.13 -6.58 8.74
N LEU A 161 3.86 -6.68 9.08
CA LEU A 161 2.78 -6.71 8.10
C LEU A 161 2.29 -5.28 7.87
N SER A 162 2.29 -4.86 6.62
CA SER A 162 1.56 -3.70 6.15
C SER A 162 0.29 -4.14 5.45
N THR A 163 -0.84 -3.49 5.79
CA THR A 163 -2.10 -3.69 5.10
C THR A 163 -2.31 -2.66 3.98
N GLN A 164 -1.23 -2.18 3.35
CA GLN A 164 -1.35 -1.27 2.21
C GLN A 164 -2.16 -1.96 1.11
N ILE A 165 -3.13 -1.22 0.58
CA ILE A 165 -4.07 -1.69 -0.42
C ILE A 165 -3.62 -1.23 -1.80
N HIS A 166 -3.74 -2.10 -2.81
CA HIS A 166 -3.53 -1.71 -4.19
C HIS A 166 -4.73 -0.93 -4.75
N LEU A 167 -4.46 -0.05 -5.71
CA LEU A 167 -5.54 0.63 -6.44
C LEU A 167 -6.30 -0.40 -7.27
N ASP A 168 -7.60 -0.49 -7.03
CA ASP A 168 -8.46 -1.52 -7.63
C ASP A 168 -9.04 -1.09 -8.98
N PHE A 169 -8.28 -1.35 -10.05
CA PHE A 169 -8.73 -1.32 -11.44
C PHE A 169 -9.10 -2.73 -11.95
N GLU A 170 -9.52 -3.65 -11.07
CA GLU A 170 -10.05 -4.96 -11.49
C GLU A 170 -11.31 -4.76 -12.37
N ASP A 171 -12.16 -3.81 -11.98
CA ASP A 171 -13.37 -3.40 -12.68
C ASP A 171 -13.46 -1.87 -12.90
N TRP A 172 -14.58 -1.43 -13.47
CA TRP A 172 -14.80 -0.03 -13.83
C TRP A 172 -15.31 0.83 -12.66
N ALA A 173 -15.68 0.22 -11.54
CA ALA A 173 -16.56 0.84 -10.56
C ALA A 173 -15.82 1.46 -9.36
N VAL A 174 -14.52 1.17 -9.19
CA VAL A 174 -13.70 1.60 -8.05
C VAL A 174 -12.62 2.60 -8.49
N ALA A 175 -11.40 2.15 -8.81
CA ALA A 175 -10.31 3.08 -9.15
C ALA A 175 -10.55 3.78 -10.49
N LEU A 176 -11.06 3.06 -11.49
CA LEU A 176 -11.34 3.64 -12.80
C LEU A 176 -12.30 4.83 -12.68
N GLU A 177 -13.42 4.65 -11.97
CA GLU A 177 -14.39 5.73 -11.75
C GLU A 177 -13.78 6.88 -10.96
N PHE A 178 -13.01 6.60 -9.91
CA PHE A 178 -12.39 7.61 -9.07
C PHE A 178 -11.48 8.56 -9.86
N PHE A 179 -10.62 8.01 -10.72
CA PHE A 179 -9.62 8.78 -11.48
C PHE A 179 -10.12 9.35 -12.81
N ALA A 180 -11.25 8.87 -13.34
CA ALA A 180 -11.71 9.21 -14.68
C ALA A 180 -12.33 10.60 -14.78
N SER A 181 -11.87 11.37 -15.75
CA SER A 181 -12.50 12.65 -16.14
C SER A 181 -14.00 12.46 -16.41
N PRO A 182 -14.86 13.39 -15.96
CA PRO A 182 -16.30 13.30 -16.21
C PRO A 182 -16.60 13.37 -17.72
N GLN A 183 -17.63 12.64 -18.14
CA GLN A 183 -18.06 12.47 -19.54
C GLN A 183 -19.57 12.73 -19.69
N GLY A 184 -20.03 12.98 -20.92
CA GLY A 184 -21.46 13.06 -21.24
C GLY A 184 -22.12 14.36 -20.77
N SER A 185 -23.36 14.27 -20.25
CA SER A 185 -24.13 15.42 -19.73
C SER A 185 -23.48 16.07 -18.50
N GLU A 186 -22.49 15.41 -17.90
CA GLU A 186 -21.60 15.96 -16.87
C GLU A 186 -20.35 16.61 -17.49
N SER A 187 -20.46 17.27 -18.64
CA SER A 187 -19.34 17.89 -19.36
C SER A 187 -18.69 19.08 -18.64
N ALA A 188 -19.08 19.35 -17.39
CA ALA A 188 -18.44 20.35 -16.55
C ALA A 188 -17.27 19.72 -15.78
N ALA A 189 -16.27 20.55 -15.46
CA ALA A 189 -15.21 20.14 -14.54
C ALA A 189 -15.81 19.75 -13.18
N LEU A 190 -15.38 18.61 -12.65
CA LEU A 190 -15.75 18.17 -11.31
C LEU A 190 -14.89 18.93 -10.29
N LEU A 191 -15.53 19.87 -9.58
CA LEU A 191 -14.86 20.71 -8.58
C LEU A 191 -14.73 19.96 -7.26
N GLY A 192 -13.52 19.96 -6.72
CA GLY A 192 -13.23 19.44 -5.39
C GLY A 192 -13.93 20.26 -4.31
N GLN A 193 -14.39 19.58 -3.28
CA GLN A 193 -15.05 20.19 -2.13
C GLN A 193 -14.70 19.39 -0.88
N SER A 194 -14.21 20.07 0.17
CA SER A 194 -13.98 19.43 1.46
C SER A 194 -15.32 19.01 2.10
N LEU A 195 -15.30 17.94 2.90
CA LEU A 195 -16.48 17.49 3.63
C LEU A 195 -16.85 18.47 4.74
N ASP A 196 -18.15 18.64 4.95
CA ASP A 196 -18.69 19.49 6.02
C ASP A 196 -18.42 18.89 7.40
N LEU A 197 -18.45 19.72 8.45
CA LEU A 197 -18.14 19.30 9.83
C LEU A 197 -19.15 18.28 10.40
N ASP A 198 -20.39 18.31 9.90
CA ASP A 198 -21.48 17.39 10.27
C ASP A 198 -21.57 16.16 9.36
N TRP A 199 -20.63 16.01 8.42
CA TRP A 199 -20.57 14.84 7.55
C TRP A 199 -20.40 13.56 8.37
N SER A 200 -21.15 12.52 7.99
CA SER A 200 -21.11 11.21 8.61
C SER A 200 -21.15 10.10 7.58
N VAL A 201 -20.64 8.93 7.99
CA VAL A 201 -20.69 7.72 7.18
C VAL A 201 -22.13 7.23 7.14
N LEU A 202 -22.70 7.09 5.93
CA LEU A 202 -24.04 6.54 5.77
C LEU A 202 -24.12 5.09 6.30
N THR A 203 -25.25 4.78 6.91
CA THR A 203 -25.61 3.42 7.32
C THR A 203 -25.85 2.52 6.11
N SER A 204 -25.82 1.20 6.32
CA SER A 204 -26.12 0.24 5.25
C SER A 204 -27.52 0.42 4.66
N ASP A 205 -28.50 0.82 5.48
CA ASP A 205 -29.88 1.04 5.04
C ASP A 205 -30.00 2.29 4.17
N GLU A 206 -29.32 3.38 4.53
CA GLU A 206 -29.26 4.60 3.70
C GLU A 206 -28.53 4.33 2.37
N LYS A 207 -27.47 3.52 2.40
CA LYS A 207 -26.72 3.09 1.20
C LYS A 207 -27.51 2.17 0.28
N ALA A 208 -28.63 1.61 0.74
CA ALA A 208 -29.52 0.81 -0.10
C ALA A 208 -30.31 1.66 -1.10
N ASP A 209 -30.47 2.97 -0.84
CA ASP A 209 -31.03 3.90 -1.82
C ASP A 209 -29.95 4.35 -2.81
N ASN A 210 -30.15 4.03 -4.10
CA ASN A 210 -29.16 4.29 -5.14
C ASN A 210 -28.88 5.78 -5.35
N ALA A 211 -29.90 6.64 -5.23
CA ALA A 211 -29.73 8.08 -5.44
C ALA A 211 -28.92 8.71 -4.30
N THR A 212 -29.26 8.37 -3.06
CA THR A 212 -28.53 8.77 -1.85
C THR A 212 -27.09 8.27 -1.89
N ARG A 213 -26.88 6.99 -2.23
CA ARG A 213 -25.55 6.41 -2.39
C ARG A 213 -24.73 7.13 -3.47
N ALA A 214 -25.32 7.43 -4.63
CA ALA A 214 -24.60 8.11 -5.72
C ALA A 214 -24.14 9.52 -5.32
N LEU A 215 -24.99 10.29 -4.65
CA LEU A 215 -24.63 11.62 -4.13
C LEU A 215 -23.53 11.54 -3.07
N TYR A 216 -23.61 10.55 -2.19
CA TYR A 216 -22.61 10.29 -1.16
C TYR A 216 -21.25 9.92 -1.77
N ASP A 217 -21.22 8.98 -2.71
CA ASP A 217 -20.01 8.55 -3.43
C ASP A 217 -19.40 9.73 -4.21
N GLN A 218 -20.23 10.56 -4.87
CA GLN A 218 -19.77 11.78 -5.55
C GLN A 218 -19.17 12.79 -4.55
N THR A 219 -19.75 12.93 -3.36
CA THR A 219 -19.27 13.83 -2.31
C THR A 219 -17.89 13.38 -1.81
N ILE A 220 -17.70 12.08 -1.54
CA ILE A 220 -16.40 11.50 -1.19
C ILE A 220 -15.36 11.77 -2.29
N ARG A 221 -15.74 11.56 -3.55
CA ARG A 221 -14.84 11.77 -4.69
C ARG A 221 -14.41 13.23 -4.84
N ARG A 222 -15.34 14.17 -4.66
CA ARG A 222 -15.04 15.62 -4.67
C ARG A 222 -14.13 16.01 -3.51
N HIS A 223 -14.28 15.37 -2.35
CA HIS A 223 -13.35 15.54 -1.22
C HIS A 223 -11.94 15.09 -1.56
N ALA A 224 -11.78 13.91 -2.17
CA ALA A 224 -10.47 13.47 -2.63
C ALA A 224 -9.86 14.43 -3.66
N ILE A 225 -10.64 14.91 -4.64
CA ILE A 225 -10.18 15.90 -5.64
C ILE A 225 -9.66 17.18 -4.98
N HIS A 226 -10.34 17.66 -3.93
CA HIS A 226 -9.91 18.85 -3.19
C HIS A 226 -8.51 18.70 -2.57
N HIS A 227 -8.19 17.50 -2.09
CA HIS A 227 -6.93 17.22 -1.39
C HIS A 227 -5.81 16.71 -2.29
N LEU A 228 -6.13 16.15 -3.47
CA LEU A 228 -5.18 15.42 -4.31
C LEU A 228 -4.93 16.03 -5.68
N LEU A 229 -5.62 17.11 -6.07
CA LEU A 229 -5.33 17.87 -7.28
C LEU A 229 -4.91 19.30 -6.95
N GLU A 230 -3.82 19.79 -7.56
CA GLU A 230 -3.23 21.11 -7.31
C GLU A 230 -4.27 22.23 -7.54
N ASN A 231 -5.05 22.10 -8.60
CA ASN A 231 -6.09 23.06 -8.96
C ASN A 231 -7.47 22.73 -8.33
N GLY A 232 -7.55 21.69 -7.50
CA GLY A 232 -8.79 21.24 -6.87
C GLY A 232 -9.92 20.92 -7.86
N LYS A 233 -9.60 20.56 -9.11
CA LYS A 233 -10.59 20.29 -10.16
C LYS A 233 -10.14 19.15 -11.06
N LEU A 234 -11.08 18.27 -11.40
CA LEU A 234 -10.91 17.24 -12.43
C LEU A 234 -11.64 17.71 -13.71
N ILE A 235 -10.90 17.91 -14.79
CA ILE A 235 -11.43 18.49 -16.02
C ILE A 235 -12.26 17.47 -16.82
N PRO A 236 -13.22 17.92 -17.65
CA PRO A 236 -14.07 17.02 -18.43
C PRO A 236 -13.36 16.47 -19.66
N ASP A 237 -13.72 15.24 -20.02
CA ASP A 237 -13.24 14.57 -21.23
C ASP A 237 -14.04 15.02 -22.46
N CYS A 238 -13.63 16.14 -23.04
CA CYS A 238 -14.23 16.69 -24.25
C CYS A 238 -13.19 17.38 -25.15
N GLU A 239 -13.52 17.52 -26.43
CA GLU A 239 -12.62 18.10 -27.44
C GLU A 239 -12.17 19.53 -27.11
N GLU A 240 -13.03 20.34 -26.49
CA GLU A 240 -12.68 21.70 -26.09
C GLU A 240 -11.57 21.71 -25.04
N THR A 241 -11.69 20.86 -24.02
CA THR A 241 -10.64 20.66 -23.01
C THR A 241 -9.32 20.26 -23.68
N TRP A 242 -9.34 19.23 -24.53
CA TRP A 242 -8.12 18.68 -25.13
C TRP A 242 -7.43 19.63 -26.11
N ARG A 243 -8.17 20.52 -26.78
CA ARG A 243 -7.57 21.62 -27.57
C ARG A 243 -6.80 22.61 -26.71
N SER A 244 -7.20 22.82 -25.45
CA SER A 244 -6.60 23.83 -24.58
C SER A 244 -5.35 23.34 -23.85
N ILE A 245 -5.30 22.06 -23.45
CA ILE A 245 -4.21 21.52 -22.61
C ILE A 245 -3.42 20.38 -23.27
N GLY A 246 -3.81 19.96 -24.48
CA GLY A 246 -3.22 18.83 -25.18
C GLY A 246 -4.06 17.56 -25.05
N HIS A 247 -3.94 16.69 -26.05
CA HIS A 247 -4.66 15.42 -26.05
C HIS A 247 -4.07 14.45 -25.01
N PRO A 248 -4.93 13.64 -24.36
CA PRO A 248 -4.47 12.58 -23.47
C PRO A 248 -3.60 11.59 -24.24
N TRP A 249 -2.63 11.00 -23.54
CA TRP A 249 -1.75 9.99 -24.09
C TRP A 249 -2.44 8.64 -24.21
N SER A 250 -1.97 7.81 -25.14
CA SER A 250 -2.27 6.37 -25.08
C SER A 250 -1.57 5.73 -23.86
N VAL A 251 -1.99 4.53 -23.47
CA VAL A 251 -1.29 3.76 -22.42
C VAL A 251 0.18 3.53 -22.81
N ALA A 252 0.46 3.19 -24.07
CA ALA A 252 1.82 2.96 -24.56
C ALA A 252 2.69 4.23 -24.52
N ASP A 253 2.15 5.37 -24.95
CA ASP A 253 2.85 6.66 -24.88
C ASP A 253 3.12 7.06 -23.44
N THR A 254 2.15 6.85 -22.55
CA THR A 254 2.28 7.13 -21.11
C THR A 254 3.41 6.29 -20.51
N ILE A 255 3.47 4.99 -20.80
CA ILE A 255 4.55 4.11 -20.37
C ILE A 255 5.89 4.62 -20.88
N SER A 256 6.00 4.89 -22.19
CA SER A 256 7.23 5.39 -22.81
C SER A 256 7.73 6.69 -22.15
N ASN A 257 6.81 7.64 -21.91
CA ASN A 257 7.12 8.91 -21.27
C ASN A 257 7.58 8.73 -19.82
N LEU A 258 6.89 7.89 -19.03
CA LEU A 258 7.28 7.61 -17.64
C LEU A 258 8.63 6.90 -17.52
N GLU A 259 8.93 5.96 -18.43
CA GLU A 259 10.26 5.35 -18.51
C GLU A 259 11.33 6.36 -18.87
N GLY A 260 11.05 7.26 -19.82
CA GLY A 260 11.94 8.35 -20.17
C GLY A 260 12.25 9.25 -18.96
N ILE A 261 11.24 9.56 -18.15
CA ILE A 261 11.39 10.32 -16.91
C ILE A 261 12.28 9.57 -15.90
N LEU A 262 12.03 8.27 -15.67
CA LEU A 262 12.80 7.49 -14.70
C LEU A 262 14.24 7.21 -15.14
N ARG A 263 14.53 7.18 -16.45
CA ARG A 263 15.89 7.05 -17.00
C ARG A 263 16.65 8.37 -17.06
N SER A 264 15.98 9.51 -16.85
CA SER A 264 16.62 10.83 -16.86
C SER A 264 17.61 10.98 -15.70
N SER A 265 18.77 11.57 -15.97
CA SER A 265 19.82 11.82 -14.97
C SER A 265 19.44 12.90 -13.95
N THR A 266 18.51 13.78 -14.32
CA THR A 266 17.83 14.67 -13.38
C THR A 266 16.47 14.10 -13.12
N ILE A 267 16.12 13.86 -11.85
CA ILE A 267 14.72 13.61 -11.46
C ILE A 267 14.05 14.95 -11.60
N PRO A 268 13.29 15.21 -12.69
CA PRO A 268 12.53 16.44 -12.74
C PRO A 268 11.50 16.35 -11.62
N PRO A 269 10.88 17.44 -11.19
CA PRO A 269 9.58 17.31 -10.57
C PRO A 269 8.57 17.05 -11.70
N PRO A 270 8.20 15.80 -12.11
CA PRO A 270 6.99 15.66 -12.89
C PRO A 270 5.85 15.93 -11.93
N THR A 271 5.44 17.19 -11.90
CA THR A 271 4.03 17.41 -11.72
C THR A 271 3.38 16.77 -12.94
N LEU A 272 2.80 15.57 -12.79
CA LEU A 272 1.90 14.98 -13.78
C LEU A 272 0.58 15.79 -13.91
N ILE A 273 0.60 17.05 -13.46
CA ILE A 273 -0.43 18.07 -13.65
C ILE A 273 -0.72 18.17 -15.14
N ASN A 274 -2.01 18.17 -15.46
CA ASN A 274 -2.52 18.21 -16.83
C ASN A 274 -2.09 17.05 -17.74
N HIS A 275 -1.50 15.98 -17.20
CA HIS A 275 -1.25 14.76 -17.94
C HIS A 275 -2.39 13.77 -17.73
N TYR A 276 -2.87 13.23 -18.83
CA TYR A 276 -4.01 12.31 -18.86
C TYR A 276 -3.69 11.11 -19.74
N VAL A 277 -4.27 9.97 -19.39
CA VAL A 277 -4.17 8.73 -20.17
C VAL A 277 -5.55 8.26 -20.61
N VAL A 278 -5.71 7.93 -21.89
CA VAL A 278 -6.90 7.25 -22.39
C VAL A 278 -6.72 5.75 -22.22
N VAL A 279 -7.66 5.13 -21.51
CA VAL A 279 -7.70 3.68 -21.29
C VAL A 279 -8.94 3.09 -21.98
N PRO A 280 -8.79 1.97 -22.71
CA PRO A 280 -9.93 1.24 -23.23
C PRO A 280 -10.65 0.55 -22.07
N VAL A 281 -11.98 0.60 -22.05
CA VAL A 281 -12.78 -0.02 -21.00
C VAL A 281 -13.74 -1.01 -21.63
N SER A 282 -13.66 -2.25 -21.17
CA SER A 282 -14.48 -3.34 -21.70
C SER A 282 -15.96 -3.01 -21.53
N GLY A 283 -16.70 -2.91 -22.64
CA GLY A 283 -18.14 -2.68 -22.65
C GLY A 283 -18.61 -1.23 -22.41
N SER A 284 -17.71 -0.28 -22.14
CA SER A 284 -18.07 1.14 -21.90
C SER A 284 -17.24 2.14 -22.71
N GLY A 285 -16.45 1.67 -23.69
CA GLY A 285 -15.74 2.51 -24.63
C GLY A 285 -14.35 2.90 -24.12
N ARG A 286 -14.13 4.20 -23.89
CA ARG A 286 -12.85 4.74 -23.41
C ARG A 286 -13.07 5.65 -22.21
N ARG A 287 -12.14 5.64 -21.26
CA ARG A 287 -12.11 6.59 -20.13
C ARG A 287 -10.79 7.33 -20.15
N THR A 288 -10.81 8.60 -19.76
CA THR A 288 -9.61 9.43 -19.65
C THR A 288 -9.26 9.65 -18.19
N LEU A 289 -8.13 9.13 -17.72
CA LEU A 289 -7.72 9.17 -16.31
C LEU A 289 -6.72 10.29 -16.06
N SER A 290 -6.83 10.96 -14.90
CA SER A 290 -5.86 11.95 -14.46
C SER A 290 -4.61 11.29 -13.87
N MET A 291 -3.44 11.55 -14.48
CA MET A 291 -2.16 11.04 -13.99
C MET A 291 -1.68 11.76 -12.73
N GLU A 292 -2.04 13.04 -12.58
CA GLU A 292 -1.81 13.80 -11.34
C GLU A 292 -2.54 13.15 -10.16
N PHE A 293 -3.83 12.85 -10.34
CA PHE A 293 -4.66 12.26 -9.29
C PHE A 293 -4.10 10.89 -8.87
N LEU A 294 -3.70 10.08 -9.85
CA LEU A 294 -3.11 8.76 -9.64
C LEU A 294 -1.77 8.85 -8.90
N LEU A 295 -0.87 9.75 -9.32
CA LEU A 295 0.44 9.95 -8.69
C LEU A 295 0.29 10.42 -7.23
N ASN A 296 -0.54 11.44 -7.00
CA ASN A 296 -0.75 12.02 -5.66
C ASN A 296 -1.43 11.02 -4.71
N THR A 297 -2.23 10.10 -5.26
CA THR A 297 -2.77 8.96 -4.51
C THR A 297 -1.65 8.05 -4.04
N TYR A 298 -0.79 7.55 -4.94
CA TYR A 298 0.35 6.71 -4.57
C TYR A 298 1.32 7.40 -3.59
N ILE A 299 1.58 8.71 -3.77
CA ILE A 299 2.40 9.48 -2.82
C ILE A 299 1.76 9.45 -1.43
N SER A 300 0.46 9.72 -1.33
CA SER A 300 -0.23 9.77 -0.05
C SER A 300 -0.26 8.40 0.64
N THR A 301 -0.48 7.31 -0.11
CA THR A 301 -0.46 5.95 0.45
C THR A 301 0.94 5.54 0.91
N LEU A 302 1.98 5.84 0.13
CA LEU A 302 3.37 5.62 0.52
C LEU A 302 3.75 6.44 1.75
N VAL A 303 3.34 7.71 1.82
CA VAL A 303 3.66 8.56 2.97
C VAL A 303 2.97 8.08 4.24
N ASN A 304 1.72 7.60 4.19
CA ASN A 304 1.08 6.97 5.34
C ASN A 304 1.98 5.87 5.93
N GLU A 305 2.36 4.92 5.07
CA GLU A 305 3.10 3.74 5.46
C GLU A 305 4.53 4.06 5.91
N LEU A 306 5.28 4.79 5.08
CA LEU A 306 6.68 5.10 5.32
C LEU A 306 6.86 6.00 6.53
N SER A 307 5.90 6.87 6.86
CA SER A 307 5.96 7.68 8.08
C SER A 307 6.00 6.81 9.33
N VAL A 308 5.19 5.75 9.38
CA VAL A 308 5.18 4.81 10.50
C VAL A 308 6.40 3.91 10.49
N LEU A 309 6.81 3.39 9.34
CA LEU A 309 8.01 2.54 9.24
C LEU A 309 9.28 3.28 9.65
N GLU A 310 9.42 4.55 9.30
CA GLU A 310 10.60 5.35 9.65
C GLU A 310 10.56 5.90 11.09
N ALA A 311 9.38 6.08 11.68
CA ALA A 311 9.27 6.57 13.05
C ALA A 311 9.27 5.45 14.11
N CYS A 312 8.62 4.32 13.80
CA CYS A 312 8.43 3.22 14.72
C CYS A 312 9.27 1.98 14.39
N GLY A 313 9.86 1.91 13.18
CA GLY A 313 10.65 0.77 12.74
C GLY A 313 12.11 0.81 13.19
N SER A 314 12.74 -0.36 13.21
CA SER A 314 14.19 -0.48 13.04
C SER A 314 14.55 -0.40 11.56
N ALA A 315 15.83 -0.57 11.22
CA ALA A 315 16.23 -0.78 9.84
C ALA A 315 15.35 -1.87 9.18
N TYR A 316 14.90 -1.66 7.95
CA TYR A 316 13.92 -2.55 7.33
C TYR A 316 14.19 -2.83 5.85
N VAL A 317 13.65 -3.96 5.41
CA VAL A 317 13.58 -4.42 4.04
C VAL A 317 12.15 -4.24 3.56
N TYR A 318 11.95 -3.31 2.63
CA TYR A 318 10.66 -3.05 2.03
C TYR A 318 10.47 -3.99 0.84
N THR A 319 9.35 -4.73 0.80
CA THR A 319 9.00 -5.58 -0.35
C THR A 319 7.90 -4.93 -1.15
N TYR A 320 7.84 -5.14 -2.46
CA TYR A 320 6.69 -4.68 -3.27
C TYR A 320 6.33 -5.72 -4.31
N ASP A 321 5.04 -6.04 -4.39
CA ASP A 321 4.49 -6.89 -5.44
C ASP A 321 3.63 -6.02 -6.40
N PRO A 322 3.70 -6.24 -7.72
CA PRO A 322 2.88 -5.55 -8.70
C PRO A 322 1.36 -5.75 -8.51
N PRO A 323 0.54 -4.73 -8.81
CA PRO A 323 -0.92 -4.77 -8.72
C PRO A 323 -1.55 -5.54 -9.91
N SER A 324 -1.21 -6.82 -10.07
CA SER A 324 -1.52 -7.58 -11.30
C SER A 324 -3.00 -7.74 -11.59
N ILE A 325 -3.73 -8.51 -10.76
CA ILE A 325 -5.17 -8.72 -10.96
C ILE A 325 -5.97 -7.41 -10.84
N PHE A 326 -5.44 -6.47 -10.05
CA PHE A 326 -6.02 -5.14 -9.82
C PHE A 326 -5.78 -4.15 -10.97
N ALA A 327 -5.07 -4.52 -12.04
CA ALA A 327 -4.83 -3.64 -13.19
C ALA A 327 -5.63 -4.04 -14.43
N ARG A 328 -6.61 -4.93 -14.29
CA ARG A 328 -7.29 -5.59 -15.43
C ARG A 328 -7.93 -4.60 -16.41
N GLN A 329 -8.59 -3.53 -15.94
CA GLN A 329 -9.20 -2.53 -16.82
C GLN A 329 -8.19 -1.65 -17.56
N LEU A 330 -6.92 -1.66 -17.15
CA LEU A 330 -5.85 -0.94 -17.84
C LEU A 330 -5.21 -1.79 -18.95
N GLY A 331 -5.66 -3.04 -19.12
CA GLY A 331 -5.16 -4.00 -20.12
C GLY A 331 -3.91 -4.76 -19.67
N LEU A 332 -3.70 -5.96 -20.20
CA LEU A 332 -2.47 -6.74 -20.01
C LEU A 332 -1.66 -6.77 -21.30
N PRO A 333 -0.32 -6.63 -21.25
CA PRO A 333 0.52 -6.51 -20.05
C PRO A 333 0.70 -5.07 -19.52
N ASP A 334 0.18 -4.07 -20.23
CA ASP A 334 0.56 -2.67 -20.03
C ASP A 334 -0.01 -2.02 -18.75
N GLY A 335 -1.14 -2.49 -18.24
CA GLY A 335 -1.78 -1.97 -17.03
C GLY A 335 -0.90 -2.09 -15.78
N PRO A 336 -0.48 -3.31 -15.39
CA PRO A 336 0.46 -3.50 -14.28
C PRO A 336 1.75 -2.71 -14.47
N ARG A 337 2.26 -2.65 -15.72
CA ARG A 337 3.46 -1.89 -16.07
C ARG A 337 3.31 -0.39 -15.80
N LEU A 338 2.19 0.19 -16.24
CA LEU A 338 1.84 1.59 -15.99
C LEU A 338 1.75 1.89 -14.50
N LEU A 339 1.02 1.07 -13.73
CA LEU A 339 0.88 1.29 -12.29
C LEU A 339 2.22 1.17 -11.55
N ASN A 340 3.08 0.22 -11.94
CA ASN A 340 4.43 0.08 -11.40
C ASN A 340 5.28 1.33 -11.68
N LEU A 341 5.19 1.91 -12.87
CA LEU A 341 5.93 3.13 -13.22
C LEU A 341 5.46 4.33 -12.38
N VAL A 342 4.15 4.50 -12.20
CA VAL A 342 3.62 5.60 -11.37
C VAL A 342 3.98 5.41 -9.89
N TRP A 343 3.87 4.19 -9.36
CA TRP A 343 4.31 3.88 -8.00
C TRP A 343 5.80 4.14 -7.81
N THR A 344 6.63 3.72 -8.77
CA THR A 344 8.09 3.93 -8.75
C THR A 344 8.43 5.41 -8.72
N LEU A 345 7.72 6.20 -9.54
CA LEU A 345 7.86 7.65 -9.56
C LEU A 345 7.43 8.26 -8.21
N ALA A 346 6.29 7.86 -7.66
CA ALA A 346 5.82 8.30 -6.34
C ALA A 346 6.84 8.02 -5.24
N LEU A 347 7.39 6.80 -5.18
CA LEU A 347 8.43 6.43 -4.22
C LEU A 347 9.68 7.30 -4.38
N LEU A 348 10.11 7.53 -5.61
CA LEU A 348 11.27 8.36 -5.90
C LEU A 348 11.06 9.80 -5.40
N HIS A 349 9.86 10.36 -5.58
CA HIS A 349 9.50 11.67 -5.04
C HIS A 349 9.55 11.71 -3.52
N VAL A 350 8.98 10.72 -2.84
CA VAL A 350 9.02 10.64 -1.36
C VAL A 350 10.48 10.54 -0.89
N ILE A 351 11.31 9.71 -1.53
CA ILE A 351 12.73 9.58 -1.20
C ILE A 351 13.48 10.89 -1.41
N VAL A 352 13.28 11.56 -2.56
CA VAL A 352 13.96 12.80 -2.92
C VAL A 352 13.52 13.99 -2.08
N ARG A 353 12.25 14.05 -1.70
CA ARG A 353 11.76 15.21 -0.94
C ARG A 353 12.22 15.19 0.51
N ASN A 354 12.39 14.01 1.11
CA ASN A 354 12.73 13.88 2.52
C ASN A 354 14.26 13.86 2.77
N GLN A 355 15.10 14.10 1.76
CA GLN A 355 16.56 14.02 1.89
C GLN A 355 17.16 15.08 2.83
N ASP A 356 16.72 16.34 2.70
CA ASP A 356 17.39 17.49 3.32
C ASP A 356 16.73 17.95 4.64
N GLY A 357 15.58 17.38 5.00
CA GLY A 357 14.74 17.84 6.12
C GLY A 357 14.96 17.14 7.46
N GLY A 358 16.02 16.33 7.63
CA GLY A 358 16.27 15.55 8.85
C GLY A 358 15.28 14.40 9.12
N ARG A 359 14.32 14.17 8.21
CA ARG A 359 13.33 13.07 8.24
C ARG A 359 13.47 12.16 7.01
N GLY A 360 14.69 11.94 6.51
CA GLY A 360 14.91 11.06 5.36
C GLY A 360 14.53 9.62 5.64
N LEU A 361 14.27 8.83 4.58
CA LEU A 361 14.16 7.38 4.67
C LEU A 361 15.52 6.80 5.11
N THR A 362 15.73 6.78 6.41
CA THR A 362 17.01 6.45 7.05
C THR A 362 17.04 4.96 7.37
N TYR A 363 15.89 4.36 7.66
CA TYR A 363 15.78 2.99 8.10
C TYR A 363 15.48 2.02 6.94
N MET A 364 14.92 2.47 5.82
CA MET A 364 14.84 1.63 4.62
C MET A 364 16.23 1.28 4.08
N LYS A 365 16.65 0.01 4.22
CA LYS A 365 17.97 -0.46 3.77
C LYS A 365 17.92 -1.17 2.43
N VAL A 366 16.87 -1.94 2.20
CA VAL A 366 16.68 -2.73 0.98
C VAL A 366 15.27 -2.51 0.47
N LEU A 367 15.15 -2.36 -0.84
CA LEU A 367 13.90 -2.37 -1.59
C LEU A 367 13.89 -3.60 -2.50
N ALA A 368 13.08 -4.57 -2.15
CA ALA A 368 12.92 -5.82 -2.89
C ALA A 368 11.65 -5.78 -3.74
N PHE A 369 11.81 -5.52 -5.04
CA PHE A 369 10.70 -5.38 -5.98
C PHE A 369 10.49 -6.69 -6.75
N ASN A 370 9.25 -7.16 -6.87
CA ASN A 370 8.91 -8.34 -7.66
C ASN A 370 8.63 -7.95 -9.13
N ASP A 371 9.49 -8.37 -10.05
CA ASP A 371 9.51 -7.85 -11.43
C ASP A 371 8.72 -8.70 -12.44
N TYR A 372 7.94 -9.69 -11.98
CA TYR A 372 7.22 -10.61 -12.88
C TYR A 372 6.25 -9.91 -13.85
N ALA A 373 5.70 -8.75 -13.47
CA ALA A 373 4.78 -7.97 -14.30
C ALA A 373 5.46 -6.82 -15.06
N HIS A 374 6.74 -6.55 -14.80
CA HIS A 374 7.51 -5.50 -15.47
C HIS A 374 9.01 -5.82 -15.43
N LEU A 375 9.48 -6.58 -16.42
CA LEU A 375 10.91 -6.88 -16.55
C LEU A 375 11.72 -5.59 -16.74
N GLY A 376 12.85 -5.49 -16.03
CA GLY A 376 13.76 -4.32 -16.12
C GLY A 376 13.43 -3.18 -15.15
N ILE A 377 12.31 -3.24 -14.41
CA ILE A 377 11.92 -2.17 -13.47
C ILE A 377 12.89 -2.03 -12.30
N VAL A 378 13.49 -3.14 -11.84
CA VAL A 378 14.45 -3.15 -10.73
C VAL A 378 15.70 -2.38 -11.10
N GLU A 379 16.23 -2.63 -12.29
CA GLU A 379 17.40 -1.94 -12.83
C GLU A 379 17.11 -0.46 -13.08
N MET A 380 15.92 -0.14 -13.59
CA MET A 380 15.48 1.25 -13.80
C MET A 380 15.36 2.01 -12.48
N LEU A 381 14.78 1.38 -11.45
CA LEU A 381 14.63 1.97 -10.12
C LEU A 381 15.99 2.16 -9.42
N ASP A 382 16.90 1.18 -9.52
CA ASP A 382 18.27 1.34 -9.02
C ASP A 382 18.98 2.51 -9.71
N GLN A 383 18.86 2.62 -11.04
CA GLN A 383 19.43 3.73 -11.81
C GLN A 383 18.82 5.08 -11.41
N ALA A 384 17.50 5.16 -11.29
CA ALA A 384 16.81 6.38 -10.90
C ALA A 384 17.23 6.86 -9.50
N LEU A 385 17.32 5.95 -8.53
CA LEU A 385 17.78 6.27 -7.18
C LEU A 385 19.24 6.72 -7.17
N ARG A 386 20.13 6.05 -7.92
CA ARG A 386 21.53 6.49 -8.03
C ARG A 386 21.66 7.85 -8.72
N GLY A 387 20.87 8.09 -9.76
CA GLY A 387 20.75 9.40 -10.42
C GLY A 387 20.28 10.49 -9.46
N ALA A 388 19.43 10.15 -8.49
CA ALA A 388 19.02 10.99 -7.37
C ALA A 388 20.14 11.29 -6.34
N GLY A 389 21.34 10.75 -6.53
CA GLY A 389 22.39 10.75 -5.51
C GLY A 389 22.14 9.79 -4.34
N LYS A 390 21.25 8.80 -4.49
CA LYS A 390 20.94 7.82 -3.43
C LYS A 390 21.71 6.52 -3.57
N VAL A 391 22.34 6.13 -2.46
CA VAL A 391 23.06 4.86 -2.30
C VAL A 391 22.23 3.83 -1.54
N THR A 392 21.20 4.30 -0.82
CA THR A 392 20.21 3.52 -0.07
C THR A 392 18.80 4.02 -0.40
N PRO A 393 17.79 3.13 -0.46
CA PRO A 393 17.89 1.67 -0.26
C PRO A 393 18.65 0.97 -1.39
N LYS A 394 19.20 -0.23 -1.12
CA LYS A 394 19.66 -1.13 -2.18
C LYS A 394 18.47 -1.75 -2.88
N VAL A 395 18.39 -1.64 -4.20
CA VAL A 395 17.30 -2.21 -4.97
C VAL A 395 17.69 -3.60 -5.46
N VAL A 396 16.84 -4.59 -5.18
CA VAL A 396 17.06 -5.99 -5.58
C VAL A 396 15.76 -6.61 -6.10
N LYS A 397 15.88 -7.69 -6.86
CA LYS A 397 14.70 -8.48 -7.23
C LYS A 397 14.22 -9.23 -5.99
N ARG A 398 12.91 -9.26 -5.77
CA ARG A 398 12.33 -10.02 -4.66
C ARG A 398 12.73 -11.50 -4.71
N SER A 399 12.77 -12.09 -5.91
CA SER A 399 13.21 -13.48 -6.12
C SER A 399 14.65 -13.76 -5.65
N GLN A 400 15.54 -12.76 -5.65
CA GLN A 400 16.88 -12.90 -5.08
C GLN A 400 16.82 -13.00 -3.56
N LEU A 401 15.97 -12.20 -2.93
CA LEU A 401 15.78 -12.18 -1.48
C LEU A 401 15.21 -13.50 -0.94
N PHE A 402 14.42 -14.20 -1.75
CA PHE A 402 13.78 -15.48 -1.42
C PHE A 402 14.39 -16.64 -2.24
N GLY A 403 15.66 -16.52 -2.63
CA GLY A 403 16.35 -17.48 -3.51
C GLY A 403 16.96 -18.69 -2.79
N SER A 404 16.84 -18.79 -1.47
CA SER A 404 17.40 -19.92 -0.72
C SER A 404 16.53 -21.18 -0.82
N ASP A 405 16.97 -22.28 -0.20
CA ASP A 405 16.29 -23.58 -0.28
C ASP A 405 14.77 -23.46 0.01
N ARG A 406 13.97 -23.94 -0.95
CA ARG A 406 12.49 -23.91 -0.90
C ARG A 406 11.88 -22.50 -0.84
N GLY A 407 12.50 -21.50 -1.47
CA GLY A 407 11.93 -20.16 -1.57
C GLY A 407 12.00 -19.34 -0.29
N ARG A 408 12.90 -19.71 0.64
CA ARG A 408 13.04 -19.04 1.95
C ARG A 408 13.86 -17.75 1.83
N LEU A 409 13.69 -16.86 2.80
CA LEU A 409 14.48 -15.64 2.94
C LEU A 409 15.98 -15.96 3.05
N ASP A 410 16.79 -15.44 2.12
CA ASP A 410 18.24 -15.57 2.12
C ASP A 410 18.86 -14.54 3.07
N THR A 411 19.10 -14.97 4.31
CA THR A 411 19.72 -14.15 5.36
C THR A 411 21.20 -13.85 5.09
N ARG A 412 21.88 -14.66 4.26
CA ARG A 412 23.28 -14.40 3.88
C ARG A 412 23.35 -13.27 2.87
N LEU A 413 22.48 -13.30 1.86
CA LEU A 413 22.34 -12.19 0.92
C LEU A 413 21.97 -10.90 1.66
N LEU A 414 21.01 -10.96 2.59
CA LEU A 414 20.66 -9.79 3.41
C LEU A 414 21.86 -9.20 4.18
N ALA A 415 22.68 -10.05 4.80
CA ALA A 415 23.88 -9.61 5.51
C ALA A 415 24.93 -8.97 4.57
N GLN A 416 24.97 -9.36 3.28
CA GLN A 416 25.83 -8.74 2.28
C GLN A 416 25.27 -7.38 1.79
N LEU A 417 23.95 -7.30 1.59
CA LEU A 417 23.27 -6.08 1.16
C LEU A 417 23.28 -5.00 2.23
N VAL A 418 23.22 -5.41 3.50
CA VAL A 418 23.22 -4.52 4.67
C VAL A 418 24.32 -4.96 5.64
N PRO A 419 25.59 -4.59 5.36
CA PRO A 419 26.69 -4.91 6.28
C PRO A 419 26.43 -4.33 7.67
N PRO A 420 26.83 -5.03 8.75
CA PRO A 420 26.76 -4.50 10.10
C PRO A 420 27.46 -3.14 10.17
N LEU A 421 26.80 -2.13 10.74
CA LEU A 421 27.50 -0.93 11.16
C LEU A 421 28.44 -1.34 12.30
N LEU A 422 29.72 -0.96 12.23
CA LEU A 422 30.75 -1.29 13.21
C LEU A 422 30.20 -1.14 14.65
N GLY A 423 30.04 -2.26 15.36
CA GLY A 423 29.59 -2.30 16.75
C GLY A 423 28.09 -2.46 17.00
N GLN A 424 27.23 -2.63 15.97
CA GLN A 424 25.79 -2.87 16.15
C GLN A 424 25.27 -4.04 15.29
N GLU A 425 24.62 -5.02 15.92
CA GLU A 425 23.72 -5.94 15.20
C GLU A 425 22.48 -5.15 14.77
N LEU A 426 22.35 -4.88 13.47
CA LEU A 426 21.12 -4.31 12.91
C LEU A 426 20.01 -5.36 12.95
N ARG A 427 19.00 -5.15 13.80
CA ARG A 427 17.74 -5.88 13.72
C ARG A 427 17.00 -5.42 12.47
N LEU A 428 16.93 -6.28 11.46
CA LEU A 428 16.28 -5.98 10.20
C LEU A 428 14.85 -6.50 10.17
N ALA A 429 13.88 -5.60 10.07
CA ALA A 429 12.49 -5.96 9.87
C ALA A 429 12.21 -6.19 8.38
N LEU A 430 11.68 -7.36 8.02
CA LEU A 430 11.10 -7.60 6.72
C LEU A 430 9.67 -7.05 6.74
N VAL A 431 9.37 -6.11 5.86
CA VAL A 431 8.02 -5.58 5.65
C VAL A 431 7.37 -6.39 4.53
N ILE A 432 6.29 -7.12 4.87
CA ILE A 432 5.45 -7.83 3.91
C ILE A 432 4.13 -7.10 3.73
N HIS A 433 3.57 -7.19 2.53
CA HIS A 433 2.29 -6.62 2.19
C HIS A 433 1.31 -7.76 1.94
N ASN A 434 0.07 -7.60 2.41
CA ASN A 434 -0.98 -8.56 2.09
C ASN A 434 -1.61 -8.31 0.72
N ASN A 435 -1.34 -7.16 0.10
CA ASN A 435 -1.77 -6.77 -1.25
C ASN A 435 -3.27 -6.93 -1.44
N SER A 436 -4.04 -6.50 -0.44
CA SER A 436 -5.50 -6.61 -0.44
C SER A 436 -6.15 -5.66 -1.46
N ASP A 437 -7.40 -5.96 -1.78
CA ASP A 437 -8.24 -5.07 -2.58
C ASP A 437 -8.75 -3.86 -1.79
N ALA A 438 -9.39 -2.92 -2.50
CA ALA A 438 -9.96 -1.68 -1.95
C ALA A 438 -10.96 -1.90 -0.80
N PHE A 439 -11.62 -3.05 -0.74
CA PHE A 439 -12.62 -3.35 0.28
C PHE A 439 -11.99 -3.97 1.54
N GLY A 440 -10.67 -4.19 1.54
CA GLY A 440 -9.92 -4.81 2.63
C GLY A 440 -10.42 -6.22 2.86
N GLN A 441 -9.91 -7.18 2.10
CA GLN A 441 -10.21 -8.59 2.32
C GLN A 441 -9.68 -9.00 3.69
N ASN A 442 -10.48 -9.79 4.40
CA ASN A 442 -10.18 -10.09 5.77
C ASN A 442 -9.25 -11.29 5.88
N ILE A 443 -7.99 -10.99 6.19
CA ILE A 443 -6.98 -11.91 6.76
C ILE A 443 -7.59 -12.83 7.84
N GLU A 444 -8.63 -12.40 8.56
CA GLU A 444 -9.33 -13.21 9.55
C GLU A 444 -10.16 -14.38 8.94
N THR A 445 -10.78 -14.21 7.78
CA THR A 445 -11.81 -15.14 7.28
C THR A 445 -11.46 -15.85 5.98
N GLU A 446 -10.53 -15.32 5.19
CA GLU A 446 -10.25 -15.87 3.87
C GLU A 446 -9.44 -17.18 3.93
N SER A 447 -9.74 -18.13 3.05
CA SER A 447 -9.04 -19.42 3.02
C SER A 447 -7.72 -19.33 2.25
N ARG A 448 -6.73 -20.13 2.66
CA ARG A 448 -5.37 -20.13 2.07
C ARG A 448 -5.31 -20.24 0.54
N GLY A 449 -6.19 -21.01 -0.08
CA GLY A 449 -6.09 -21.34 -1.51
C GLY A 449 -6.56 -20.25 -2.47
N GLY A 450 -7.14 -19.15 -1.98
CA GLY A 450 -7.76 -18.12 -2.83
C GLY A 450 -6.94 -16.85 -3.02
N SER A 451 -6.16 -16.45 -2.02
CA SER A 451 -5.53 -15.12 -1.99
C SER A 451 -4.28 -15.08 -1.10
N MET A 452 -3.49 -14.01 -1.27
CA MET A 452 -2.37 -13.71 -0.38
C MET A 452 -2.85 -13.39 1.05
N ASP A 453 -3.97 -12.68 1.18
CA ASP A 453 -4.62 -12.39 2.46
C ASP A 453 -4.96 -13.66 3.24
N GLY A 454 -5.59 -14.65 2.58
CA GLY A 454 -5.93 -15.94 3.18
C GLY A 454 -4.68 -16.76 3.55
N ALA A 455 -3.65 -16.76 2.69
CA ALA A 455 -2.41 -17.46 2.94
C ALA A 455 -1.64 -16.89 4.15
N ILE A 456 -1.49 -15.56 4.22
CA ILE A 456 -0.88 -14.87 5.36
C ILE A 456 -1.75 -15.06 6.60
N GLY A 457 -3.06 -14.85 6.49
CA GLY A 457 -4.00 -14.95 7.60
C GLY A 457 -4.00 -16.32 8.26
N GLU A 458 -4.10 -17.39 7.49
CA GLU A 458 -4.14 -18.76 7.99
C GLU A 458 -2.81 -19.21 8.63
N ARG A 459 -1.69 -18.69 8.14
CA ARG A 459 -0.32 -19.13 8.51
C ARG A 459 0.45 -18.11 9.35
N SER A 460 -0.25 -17.20 10.03
CA SER A 460 0.37 -16.21 10.90
C SER A 460 -0.50 -15.81 12.09
N SER A 461 0.01 -14.90 12.92
CA SER A 461 -0.76 -14.21 13.96
C SER A 461 -1.55 -12.99 13.46
N ALA A 462 -1.52 -12.67 12.16
CA ALA A 462 -2.07 -11.43 11.60
C ALA A 462 -3.58 -11.27 11.86
N ALA A 463 -4.35 -12.36 11.73
CA ALA A 463 -5.80 -12.37 11.94
C ALA A 463 -6.20 -11.86 13.34
N ALA A 464 -5.49 -12.30 14.38
CA ALA A 464 -5.74 -11.82 15.74
C ALA A 464 -5.31 -10.35 15.93
N GLY A 465 -4.20 -9.96 15.29
CA GLY A 465 -3.70 -8.59 15.30
C GLY A 465 -4.65 -7.58 14.62
N LEU A 466 -5.36 -7.99 13.58
CA LEU A 466 -6.23 -7.13 12.78
C LEU A 466 -7.74 -7.38 12.99
N ARG A 467 -8.09 -8.19 14.00
CA ARG A 467 -9.46 -8.60 14.28
C ARG A 467 -10.39 -7.40 14.45
N ARG A 468 -11.50 -7.36 13.71
CA ARG A 468 -12.38 -6.18 13.60
C ARG A 468 -13.02 -5.74 14.92
N ASP A 469 -13.31 -6.71 15.79
CA ASP A 469 -14.00 -6.49 17.06
C ASP A 469 -13.05 -6.10 18.22
N ARG A 470 -11.73 -6.06 17.99
CA ARG A 470 -10.78 -5.82 19.07
C ARG A 470 -10.90 -4.39 19.58
N LYS A 471 -10.94 -4.23 20.92
CA LYS A 471 -11.13 -2.93 21.57
C LYS A 471 -9.98 -1.96 21.29
N ASN A 472 -8.76 -2.47 21.20
CA ASN A 472 -7.55 -1.69 20.96
C ASN A 472 -7.18 -1.53 19.48
N LEU A 473 -8.11 -1.74 18.53
CA LEU A 473 -7.84 -1.61 17.09
C LEU A 473 -7.39 -0.19 16.73
N PHE A 474 -7.92 0.81 17.43
CA PHE A 474 -7.74 2.24 17.14
C PHE A 474 -6.99 2.97 18.26
N GLU A 475 -6.26 2.26 19.13
CA GLU A 475 -5.44 2.89 20.18
C GLU A 475 -4.26 3.68 19.62
N SER A 476 -3.86 3.45 18.37
CA SER A 476 -2.72 4.09 17.73
C SER A 476 -3.06 4.48 16.28
N VAL A 477 -3.79 5.59 16.11
CA VAL A 477 -4.09 6.19 14.80
C VAL A 477 -3.21 7.42 14.59
N VAL A 478 -2.58 7.53 13.41
CA VAL A 478 -1.65 8.63 13.06
C VAL A 478 -1.90 9.25 11.70
#